data_AF-A0A6L8MLX5-F1
#
_entry.id   AF-A0A6L8MLX5-F1
#
_cell.length_a   1.000
_cell.length_b   1.000
_cell.length_c   1.000
_cell.angle_alpha   90.00
_cell.angle_beta   90.00
_cell.angle_gamma   90.00
#
_symmetry.space_group_name_H-M   'P 1'
#
loop_
_entity.id
_entity.type
_entity.pdbx_description
1 polymer ?
#
loop_
_entity_poly.entity_id
_entity_poly.type
_entity_poly.pdbx_seq_one_letter_code
_entity_poly.pdbx_strand_id
1 'polypeptide(L)'
;MKTSRAVAAIVIAAGLALAGGASAGPVEEARLYLRGSARTPADLPRAFQLFSGAAQKGDPHAAYYLGMMYQNGMGVARDMKAAAHWLQFAASRQTPAAMYALAKLYLAGDGVKRDDIVARRWIEKAADLEYPEAVMAMAIGLRDGSMGFERNEALAETQMRFANRALKQARSGQ
;
A
#
# COMPACT_ATOMS: atom_id res chain seq x y z
N MET A 1 11.95 -48.53 51.02
CA MET A 1 10.50 -48.25 51.11
C MET A 1 10.29 -47.06 52.04
N LYS A 2 9.83 -45.92 51.54
CA LYS A 2 9.41 -44.76 52.36
C LYS A 2 7.99 -44.37 51.94
N THR A 3 7.05 -44.65 52.83
CA THR A 3 5.70 -44.06 52.96
C THR A 3 5.84 -42.68 53.65
N SER A 4 4.95 -41.68 53.61
CA SER A 4 3.67 -41.38 52.96
C SER A 4 3.26 -39.95 53.43
N ARG A 5 2.69 -39.10 52.54
CA ARG A 5 1.67 -38.01 52.75
C ARG A 5 2.02 -36.86 53.76
N ALA A 6 1.60 -35.60 53.67
CA ALA A 6 0.55 -34.90 52.93
C ALA A 6 0.68 -33.35 53.12
N VAL A 7 0.15 -32.57 52.16
CA VAL A 7 -0.71 -31.36 52.30
C VAL A 7 -0.11 -29.97 52.64
N ALA A 8 -0.67 -28.97 51.92
CA ALA A 8 -0.79 -27.51 52.17
C ALA A 8 0.41 -26.61 51.77
N ALA A 9 0.27 -25.43 51.15
CA ALA A 9 -0.90 -24.64 50.78
C ALA A 9 -0.62 -23.68 49.61
N ILE A 10 -1.71 -23.43 48.89
CA ILE A 10 -2.12 -22.31 48.04
C ILE A 10 -1.50 -20.95 48.41
N VAL A 11 -0.95 -20.25 47.41
CA VAL A 11 -1.08 -18.78 47.28
C VAL A 11 -1.53 -18.44 45.86
N ILE A 12 -2.58 -17.64 45.82
CA ILE A 12 -3.40 -17.18 44.69
C ILE A 12 -2.96 -15.78 44.26
N ALA A 13 -3.08 -15.51 42.94
CA ALA A 13 -3.21 -14.20 42.27
C ALA A 13 -1.98 -13.25 42.31
N ALA A 14 -1.74 -12.37 41.33
CA ALA A 14 -2.52 -11.78 40.25
C ALA A 14 -1.54 -11.51 39.08
N GLY A 15 -1.88 -11.65 37.81
CA GLY A 15 -2.92 -10.88 37.13
C GLY A 15 -2.28 -9.79 36.28
N LEU A 16 -1.96 -10.10 35.03
CA LEU A 16 -2.22 -9.15 33.94
C LEU A 16 -2.42 -9.92 32.64
N ALA A 17 -3.70 -10.17 32.33
CA ALA A 17 -4.15 -10.34 30.97
C ALA A 17 -3.84 -9.04 30.22
N LEU A 18 -2.89 -9.07 29.29
CA LEU A 18 -2.97 -8.19 28.13
C LEU A 18 -3.67 -8.98 27.04
N ALA A 19 -4.91 -8.55 26.85
CA ALA A 19 -5.86 -8.87 25.80
C ALA A 19 -5.23 -9.42 24.52
N GLY A 20 -5.90 -10.43 23.95
CA GLY A 20 -5.68 -10.85 22.58
C GLY A 20 -5.70 -9.65 21.64
N GLY A 21 -4.53 -9.29 21.12
CA GLY A 21 -4.42 -8.55 19.89
C GLY A 21 -4.23 -9.57 18.79
N ALA A 22 -5.18 -9.66 17.86
CA ALA A 22 -5.01 -10.39 16.61
C ALA A 22 -3.61 -10.07 16.06
N SER A 23 -2.74 -11.07 15.91
CA SER A 23 -1.41 -10.84 15.33
C SER A 23 -1.61 -10.43 13.89
N ALA A 24 -1.67 -9.11 13.68
CA ALA A 24 -1.77 -8.49 12.39
C ALA A 24 -0.57 -9.01 11.58
N GLY A 25 -0.81 -9.54 10.37
CA GLY A 25 0.21 -10.19 9.57
C GLY A 25 1.45 -9.29 9.35
N PRO A 26 2.57 -9.82 8.86
CA PRO A 26 3.85 -9.09 8.77
C PRO A 26 3.76 -7.73 8.05
N VAL A 27 2.78 -7.54 7.15
CA VAL A 27 2.53 -6.28 6.44
C VAL A 27 1.85 -5.21 7.30
N GLU A 28 0.98 -5.61 8.24
CA GLU A 28 0.37 -4.68 9.20
C GLU A 28 1.39 -4.24 10.24
N GLU A 29 2.21 -5.17 10.74
CA GLU A 29 3.33 -4.83 11.63
C GLU A 29 4.32 -3.88 10.94
N ALA A 30 4.69 -4.15 9.68
CA ALA A 30 5.56 -3.27 8.91
C ALA A 30 4.98 -1.85 8.74
N ARG A 31 3.66 -1.74 8.54
CA ARG A 31 2.96 -0.44 8.46
C ARG A 31 3.00 0.33 9.78
N LEU A 32 2.92 -0.36 10.92
CA LEU A 32 3.08 0.25 12.23
C LEU A 32 4.50 0.83 12.39
N TYR A 33 5.53 0.09 11.97
CA TYR A 33 6.90 0.61 11.99
C TYR A 33 7.12 1.76 11.01
N LEU A 34 6.48 1.73 9.83
CA LEU A 34 6.58 2.80 8.84
C LEU A 34 5.99 4.12 9.36
N ARG A 35 4.84 4.08 10.03
CA ARG A 35 4.14 5.26 10.53
C ARG A 35 4.62 5.71 11.91
N GLY A 36 5.02 4.77 12.76
CA GLY A 36 5.09 4.96 14.19
C GLY A 36 3.71 5.13 14.84
N SER A 37 3.72 5.37 16.15
CA SER A 37 2.55 5.69 16.97
C SER A 37 2.90 6.82 17.94
N ALA A 38 1.90 7.36 18.65
CA ALA A 38 2.13 8.37 19.70
C ALA A 38 3.10 7.91 20.81
N ARG A 39 3.28 6.59 20.99
CA ARG A 39 4.14 6.01 22.02
C ARG A 39 5.44 5.41 21.47
N THR A 40 5.51 5.15 20.17
CA THR A 40 6.65 4.50 19.53
C THR A 40 6.99 5.23 18.23
N PRO A 41 8.19 5.82 18.11
CA PRO A 41 8.58 6.47 16.86
C PRO A 41 8.64 5.48 15.70
N ALA A 42 8.56 5.98 14.48
CA ALA A 42 8.73 5.16 13.28
C ALA A 42 10.13 4.51 13.26
N ASP A 43 10.19 3.27 12.79
CA ASP A 43 11.40 2.48 12.59
C ASP A 43 11.46 2.05 11.12
N LEU A 44 11.99 2.93 10.28
CA LEU A 44 12.04 2.72 8.84
C LEU A 44 12.91 1.52 8.44
N PRO A 45 14.09 1.28 9.06
CA PRO A 45 14.87 0.07 8.78
C PRO A 45 14.09 -1.22 9.08
N ARG A 46 13.35 -1.28 10.18
CA ARG A 46 12.55 -2.47 10.52
C ARG A 46 11.35 -2.65 9.61
N ALA A 47 10.67 -1.56 9.26
CA ALA A 47 9.61 -1.58 8.25
C ALA A 47 10.13 -2.12 6.91
N PHE A 48 11.31 -1.64 6.48
CA PHE A 48 11.94 -2.07 5.23
C PHE A 48 12.22 -3.57 5.22
N GLN A 49 12.77 -4.11 6.32
CA GLN A 49 13.05 -5.55 6.44
C GLN A 49 11.79 -6.40 6.35
N LEU A 50 10.72 -6.01 7.05
CA LEU A 50 9.46 -6.74 7.05
C LEU A 50 8.77 -6.68 5.69
N PHE A 51 8.69 -5.50 5.05
CA PHE A 51 8.15 -5.37 3.71
C PHE A 51 8.97 -6.15 2.69
N SER A 52 10.31 -6.12 2.79
CA SER A 52 11.20 -6.91 1.93
C SER A 52 10.93 -8.41 2.06
N GLY A 53 10.86 -8.92 3.28
CA GLY A 53 10.58 -10.34 3.53
C GLY A 53 9.20 -10.78 3.04
N ALA A 54 8.16 -9.96 3.24
CA ALA A 54 6.81 -10.27 2.77
C ALA A 54 6.69 -10.15 1.24
N ALA A 55 7.29 -9.14 0.62
CA ALA A 55 7.31 -8.97 -0.83
C ALA A 55 8.03 -10.12 -1.54
N GLN A 56 9.16 -10.60 -0.99
CA GLN A 56 9.87 -11.78 -1.49
C GLN A 56 9.04 -13.07 -1.39
N LYS A 57 8.12 -13.15 -0.42
CA LYS A 57 7.13 -14.25 -0.31
C LYS A 57 5.92 -14.06 -1.22
N GLY A 58 5.90 -12.99 -2.02
CA GLY A 58 4.89 -12.73 -3.03
C GLY A 58 3.72 -11.87 -2.56
N ASP A 59 3.80 -11.24 -1.39
CA ASP A 59 2.75 -10.33 -0.91
C ASP A 59 2.74 -9.02 -1.74
N PRO A 60 1.65 -8.70 -2.44
CA PRO A 60 1.61 -7.55 -3.34
C PRO A 60 1.46 -6.21 -2.60
N HIS A 61 0.86 -6.20 -1.40
CA HIS A 61 0.79 -4.99 -0.57
C HIS A 61 2.16 -4.66 -0.01
N ALA A 62 2.92 -5.67 0.45
CA ALA A 62 4.29 -5.48 0.88
C ALA A 62 5.18 -4.96 -0.27
N ALA A 63 5.05 -5.53 -1.46
CA ALA A 63 5.76 -5.06 -2.64
C ALA A 63 5.42 -3.62 -3.01
N TYR A 64 4.15 -3.21 -2.89
CA TYR A 64 3.76 -1.81 -3.06
C TYR A 64 4.49 -0.88 -2.08
N TYR A 65 4.46 -1.19 -0.78
CA TYR A 65 5.16 -0.38 0.22
C TYR A 65 6.67 -0.37 0.04
N LEU A 66 7.26 -1.51 -0.32
CA LEU A 66 8.68 -1.60 -0.64
C LEU A 66 9.05 -0.71 -1.83
N GLY A 67 8.24 -0.72 -2.89
CA GLY A 67 8.39 0.19 -4.02
C GLY A 67 8.34 1.66 -3.61
N MET A 68 7.38 2.03 -2.75
CA MET A 68 7.27 3.37 -2.18
C MET A 68 8.48 3.77 -1.31
N MET A 69 9.06 2.83 -0.56
CA MET A 69 10.26 3.08 0.25
C MET A 69 11.47 3.36 -0.61
N TYR A 70 11.71 2.56 -1.66
CA TYR A 70 12.76 2.84 -2.64
C TYR A 70 12.55 4.14 -3.40
N GLN A 71 11.31 4.46 -3.77
CA GLN A 71 10.98 5.69 -4.49
C GLN A 71 11.35 6.95 -3.67
N ASN A 72 11.08 6.94 -2.37
CA ASN A 72 11.25 8.10 -1.49
C ASN A 72 12.53 8.06 -0.65
N GLY A 73 13.29 6.97 -0.69
CA GLY A 73 14.46 6.76 0.17
C GLY A 73 14.11 6.61 1.66
N MET A 74 12.96 5.97 1.97
CA MET A 74 12.52 5.77 3.36
C MET A 74 13.19 4.53 3.94
N GLY A 75 14.14 4.68 4.87
CA GLY A 75 14.84 3.55 5.50
C GLY A 75 15.79 2.77 4.56
N VAL A 76 15.94 3.22 3.31
CA VAL A 76 16.80 2.66 2.28
C VAL A 76 17.26 3.80 1.35
N ALA A 77 18.37 3.64 0.65
CA ALA A 77 18.76 4.59 -0.38
C ALA A 77 17.70 4.67 -1.49
N ARG A 78 17.45 5.87 -2.01
CA ARG A 78 16.50 6.07 -3.10
C ARG A 78 16.97 5.33 -4.36
N ASP A 79 16.11 4.50 -4.92
CA ASP A 79 16.36 3.75 -6.15
C ASP A 79 15.06 3.62 -6.98
N MET A 80 14.97 4.41 -8.05
CA MET A 80 13.76 4.42 -8.89
C MET A 80 13.60 3.13 -9.72
N LYS A 81 14.70 2.43 -10.04
CA LYS A 81 14.62 1.16 -10.78
C LYS A 81 14.09 0.06 -9.88
N ALA A 82 14.58 -0.02 -8.64
CA ALA A 82 14.05 -0.94 -7.63
C ALA A 82 12.58 -0.62 -7.31
N ALA A 83 12.23 0.67 -7.19
CA ALA A 83 10.85 1.09 -7.00
C ALA A 83 9.94 0.60 -8.14
N ALA A 84 10.33 0.85 -9.39
CA ALA A 84 9.58 0.40 -10.55
C ALA A 84 9.42 -1.13 -10.60
N HIS A 85 10.47 -1.89 -10.27
CA HIS A 85 10.42 -3.34 -10.22
C HIS A 85 9.35 -3.85 -9.24
N TRP A 86 9.36 -3.37 -7.99
CA TRP A 86 8.41 -3.82 -6.97
C TRP A 86 6.98 -3.33 -7.25
N LEU A 87 6.82 -2.13 -7.79
CA LEU A 87 5.53 -1.62 -8.23
C LEU A 87 4.97 -2.42 -9.41
N GLN A 88 5.81 -2.85 -10.37
CA GLN A 88 5.40 -3.76 -11.45
C GLN A 88 4.92 -5.10 -10.90
N PHE A 89 5.64 -5.67 -9.93
CA PHE A 89 5.20 -6.89 -9.27
C PHE A 89 3.81 -6.70 -8.62
N ALA A 90 3.62 -5.67 -7.80
CA ALA A 90 2.35 -5.42 -7.13
C ALA A 90 1.20 -5.10 -8.12
N ALA A 91 1.49 -4.32 -9.18
CA ALA A 91 0.53 -4.01 -10.23
C ALA A 91 0.11 -5.26 -11.01
N SER A 92 1.03 -6.21 -11.26
CA SER A 92 0.71 -7.50 -11.90
C SER A 92 -0.24 -8.36 -11.06
N ARG A 93 -0.30 -8.10 -9.74
CA ARG A 93 -1.19 -8.75 -8.77
C ARG A 93 -2.43 -7.92 -8.46
N GLN A 94 -2.85 -7.05 -9.38
CA GLN A 94 -4.08 -6.25 -9.27
C GLN A 94 -4.13 -5.30 -8.06
N THR A 95 -2.98 -4.81 -7.57
CA THR A 95 -2.96 -3.77 -6.53
C THR A 95 -3.16 -2.38 -7.15
N PRO A 96 -4.31 -1.71 -6.96
CA PRO A 96 -4.63 -0.48 -7.71
C PRO A 96 -3.69 0.69 -7.38
N ALA A 97 -3.31 0.83 -6.11
CA ALA A 97 -2.34 1.83 -5.67
C ALA A 97 -0.97 1.66 -6.36
N ALA A 98 -0.55 0.40 -6.58
CA ALA A 98 0.69 0.11 -7.28
C ALA A 98 0.60 0.39 -8.78
N MET A 99 -0.53 0.05 -9.42
CA MET A 99 -0.79 0.40 -10.82
C MET A 99 -0.70 1.92 -11.03
N TYR A 100 -1.36 2.70 -10.19
CA TYR A 100 -1.32 4.16 -10.29
C TYR A 100 0.08 4.73 -10.00
N ALA A 101 0.78 4.21 -8.98
CA ALA A 101 2.15 4.61 -8.69
C ALA A 101 3.10 4.31 -9.88
N LEU A 102 2.97 3.13 -10.48
CA LEU A 102 3.73 2.74 -11.66
C LEU A 102 3.41 3.61 -12.88
N ALA A 103 2.14 3.97 -13.09
CA ALA A 103 1.76 4.90 -14.14
C ALA A 103 2.47 6.25 -14.01
N LYS A 104 2.55 6.80 -12.79
CA LYS A 104 3.30 8.04 -12.53
C LYS A 104 4.79 7.90 -12.87
N LEU A 105 5.41 6.76 -12.59
CA LEU A 105 6.80 6.52 -12.98
C LEU A 105 6.97 6.52 -14.50
N TYR A 106 6.04 5.90 -15.25
CA TYR A 106 6.04 5.94 -16.70
C TYR A 106 5.77 7.33 -17.28
N LEU A 107 4.94 8.16 -16.66
CA LEU A 107 4.74 9.56 -17.09
C LEU A 107 5.98 10.43 -16.84
N ALA A 108 6.67 10.20 -15.72
CA ALA A 108 7.87 10.94 -15.36
C ALA A 108 9.11 10.47 -16.13
N GLY A 109 9.17 9.20 -16.51
CA GLY A 109 10.40 8.57 -16.99
C GLY A 109 11.40 8.26 -15.87
N ASP A 110 10.92 8.11 -14.64
CA ASP A 110 11.76 7.87 -13.47
C ASP A 110 11.90 6.38 -13.18
N GLY A 111 13.11 5.84 -13.32
CA GLY A 111 13.39 4.41 -13.11
C GLY A 111 12.87 3.49 -14.22
N VAL A 112 12.05 4.02 -15.13
CA VAL A 112 11.57 3.41 -16.38
C VAL A 112 11.68 4.42 -17.51
N LYS A 113 11.76 3.95 -18.76
CA LYS A 113 11.67 4.86 -19.91
C LYS A 113 10.27 5.48 -19.93
N ARG A 114 10.19 6.80 -20.15
CA ARG A 114 8.90 7.49 -20.27
C ARG A 114 8.05 6.86 -21.36
N ASP A 115 6.80 6.53 -21.02
CA ASP A 115 5.82 5.94 -21.93
C ASP A 115 4.40 6.26 -21.47
N ASP A 116 3.83 7.31 -22.05
CA ASP A 116 2.51 7.81 -21.70
C ASP A 116 1.40 6.82 -22.07
N ILE A 117 1.61 5.94 -23.06
CA ILE A 117 0.62 4.91 -23.44
C ILE A 117 0.60 3.77 -22.43
N VAL A 118 1.77 3.34 -21.95
CA VAL A 118 1.85 2.35 -20.86
C VAL A 118 1.29 2.94 -19.57
N ALA A 119 1.58 4.21 -19.27
CA ALA A 119 0.99 4.89 -18.12
C ALA A 119 -0.54 4.92 -18.19
N ARG A 120 -1.11 5.34 -19.33
CA ARG A 120 -2.56 5.33 -19.56
C ARG A 120 -3.18 3.97 -19.25
N ARG A 121 -2.61 2.89 -19.78
CA ARG A 121 -3.13 1.52 -19.55
C ARG A 121 -3.17 1.14 -18.08
N TRP A 122 -2.19 1.59 -17.29
CA TRP A 122 -2.19 1.34 -15.84
C TRP A 122 -3.18 2.23 -15.10
N ILE A 123 -3.38 3.48 -15.55
CA ILE A 123 -4.42 4.38 -15.03
C ILE A 123 -5.79 3.77 -15.28
N GLU A 124 -6.09 3.33 -16.50
CA GLU A 124 -7.35 2.69 -16.87
C GLU A 124 -7.63 1.46 -16.00
N LYS A 125 -6.65 0.54 -15.87
CA LYS A 125 -6.80 -0.64 -15.00
C LYS A 125 -7.05 -0.31 -13.52
N ALA A 126 -6.40 0.73 -13.00
CA ALA A 126 -6.62 1.16 -11.62
C ALA A 126 -7.98 1.83 -11.45
N ALA A 127 -8.43 2.60 -12.45
CA ALA A 127 -9.74 3.24 -12.48
C ALA A 127 -10.89 2.22 -12.60
N ASP A 128 -10.69 1.14 -13.37
CA ASP A 128 -11.63 0.00 -13.44
C ASP A 128 -11.81 -0.71 -12.10
N LEU A 129 -10.79 -0.64 -11.22
CA LEU A 129 -10.84 -1.11 -9.83
C LEU A 129 -11.27 -0.01 -8.86
N GLU A 130 -11.89 1.06 -9.38
CA GLU A 130 -12.44 2.20 -8.65
C GLU A 130 -11.42 2.95 -7.78
N TYR A 131 -10.12 2.87 -8.10
CA TYR A 131 -9.09 3.56 -7.34
C TYR A 131 -9.21 5.08 -7.53
N PRO A 132 -9.57 5.87 -6.49
CA PRO A 132 -10.03 7.24 -6.66
C PRO A 132 -9.05 8.15 -7.38
N GLU A 133 -7.75 8.02 -7.07
CA GLU A 133 -6.70 8.82 -7.68
C GLU A 133 -6.50 8.48 -9.17
N ALA A 134 -6.72 7.22 -9.56
CA ALA A 134 -6.66 6.81 -10.97
C ALA A 134 -7.89 7.28 -11.75
N VAL A 135 -9.10 7.16 -11.17
CA VAL A 135 -10.32 7.71 -11.79
C VAL A 135 -10.18 9.21 -12.01
N MET A 136 -9.65 9.94 -11.02
CA MET A 136 -9.38 11.37 -11.14
C MET A 136 -8.34 11.66 -12.24
N ALA A 137 -7.24 10.92 -12.27
CA ALA A 137 -6.22 11.08 -13.30
C ALA A 137 -6.77 10.81 -14.71
N MET A 138 -7.61 9.79 -14.88
CA MET A 138 -8.31 9.50 -16.13
C MET A 138 -9.23 10.65 -16.54
N ALA A 139 -10.04 11.19 -15.62
CA ALA A 139 -10.91 12.33 -15.92
C ALA A 139 -10.12 13.58 -16.34
N ILE A 140 -8.99 13.86 -15.68
CA ILE A 140 -8.10 14.98 -16.04
C ILE A 140 -7.49 14.74 -17.43
N GLY A 141 -6.89 13.58 -17.66
CA GLY A 141 -6.27 13.23 -18.95
C GLY A 141 -7.24 13.29 -20.12
N LEU A 142 -8.47 12.81 -19.94
CA LEU A 142 -9.52 12.93 -20.96
C LEU A 142 -9.97 14.37 -21.18
N ARG A 143 -9.91 15.24 -20.17
CA ARG A 143 -10.29 16.65 -20.31
C ARG A 143 -9.25 17.46 -21.09
N ASP A 144 -7.97 17.26 -20.80
CA ASP A 144 -6.88 18.06 -21.35
C ASP A 144 -6.07 17.36 -22.46
N GLY A 145 -6.32 16.09 -22.73
CA GLY A 145 -5.58 15.29 -23.72
C GLY A 145 -4.17 14.90 -23.26
N SER A 146 -3.93 14.81 -21.95
CA SER A 146 -2.64 14.44 -21.36
C SER A 146 -2.60 12.97 -20.89
N MET A 147 -1.46 12.55 -20.34
CA MET A 147 -1.24 11.20 -19.77
C MET A 147 -1.51 10.05 -20.77
N GLY A 148 -1.33 10.31 -22.07
CA GLY A 148 -1.58 9.35 -23.15
C GLY A 148 -3.05 9.20 -23.55
N PHE A 149 -3.95 10.01 -22.99
CA PHE A 149 -5.36 10.07 -23.37
C PHE A 149 -5.59 11.06 -24.51
N GLU A 150 -6.53 10.74 -25.38
CA GLU A 150 -7.11 11.70 -26.30
C GLU A 150 -8.22 12.49 -25.59
N ARG A 151 -8.37 13.77 -25.96
CA ARG A 151 -9.38 14.63 -25.36
C ARG A 151 -10.79 14.08 -25.63
N ASN A 152 -11.55 13.82 -24.56
CA ASN A 152 -12.93 13.38 -24.58
C ASN A 152 -13.69 13.96 -23.37
N GLU A 153 -14.41 15.06 -23.61
CA GLU A 153 -15.09 15.85 -22.58
C GLU A 153 -16.27 15.09 -21.94
N ALA A 154 -17.05 14.37 -22.74
CA ALA A 154 -18.20 13.59 -22.25
C ALA A 154 -17.77 12.44 -21.33
N LEU A 155 -16.70 11.73 -21.71
CA LEU A 155 -16.16 10.65 -20.88
C LEU A 155 -15.49 11.22 -19.62
N ALA A 156 -14.76 12.34 -19.74
CA ALA A 156 -14.15 13.03 -18.60
C ALA A 156 -15.20 13.41 -17.54
N GLU A 157 -16.33 14.02 -17.95
CA GLU A 157 -17.43 14.35 -17.05
C GLU A 157 -18.00 13.12 -16.35
N THR A 158 -18.19 12.03 -17.10
CA THR A 158 -18.73 10.78 -16.57
C THR A 158 -17.81 10.23 -15.47
N GLN A 159 -16.50 10.16 -15.72
CA GLN A 159 -15.51 9.71 -14.76
C GLN A 159 -15.40 10.64 -13.54
N MET A 160 -15.48 11.95 -13.75
CA MET A 160 -15.46 12.94 -12.67
C MET A 160 -16.66 12.80 -11.73
N ARG A 161 -17.87 12.56 -12.28
CA ARG A 161 -19.08 12.29 -11.48
C ARG A 161 -18.93 11.01 -10.66
N PHE A 162 -18.35 9.96 -11.25
CA PHE A 162 -18.05 8.71 -10.57
C PHE A 162 -17.08 8.90 -9.40
N ALA A 163 -15.93 9.55 -9.64
CA ALA A 163 -14.95 9.85 -8.59
C ALA A 163 -15.54 10.64 -7.42
N ASN A 164 -16.31 11.70 -7.72
CA ASN A 164 -16.93 12.54 -6.71
C ASN A 164 -17.98 11.78 -5.87
N ARG A 165 -18.69 10.83 -6.47
CA ARG A 165 -19.65 9.98 -5.74
C ARG A 165 -18.94 9.03 -4.79
N ALA A 166 -17.89 8.35 -5.24
CA ALA A 166 -17.09 7.46 -4.42
C ALA A 166 -16.48 8.18 -3.20
N LEU A 167 -15.92 9.39 -3.42
CA LEU A 167 -15.37 10.22 -2.34
C LEU A 167 -16.42 10.66 -1.32
N LYS A 168 -17.64 10.98 -1.77
CA LYS A 168 -18.75 11.33 -0.86
C LYS A 168 -19.17 10.14 0.00
N GLN A 169 -19.31 8.96 -0.61
CA GLN A 169 -19.68 7.74 0.11
C GLN A 169 -18.64 7.35 1.18
N ALA A 170 -17.35 7.50 0.87
CA ALA A 170 -16.27 7.25 1.82
C ALA A 170 -16.30 8.20 3.03
N ARG A 171 -16.82 9.43 2.86
CA ARG A 171 -16.95 10.43 3.94
C ARG A 171 -18.22 10.27 4.78
N SER A 172 -19.30 9.71 4.20
CA SER A 172 -20.58 9.52 4.90
C SER A 172 -20.66 8.23 5.72
N GLY A 173 -19.68 7.34 5.60
CA GLY A 173 -19.61 6.07 6.32
C GLY A 173 -18.65 6.06 7.52
N GLN A 174 -18.17 7.23 7.95
CA GLN A 174 -17.36 7.41 9.17
C GLN A 174 -18.17 8.09 10.27
#